data_AF-A0A061N3S6-F1
#
_entry.id   AF-A0A061N3S6-F1
#
_cell.length_a   1.000
_cell.length_b   1.000
_cell.length_c   1.000
_cell.angle_alpha   90.00
_cell.angle_beta   90.00
_cell.angle_gamma   90.00
#
_symmetry.space_group_name_H-M   'P 1'
#
loop_
_entity.id
_entity.type
_entity.pdbx_description
1 polymer ?
#
loop_
_entity_poly.entity_id
_entity_poly.type
_entity_poly.pdbx_seq_one_letter_code
_entity_poly.pdbx_strand_id
1 'polypeptide(L)'
;MVKKTQWLFLVMIFAMGMLLAACGGSDEGAETGADEGTEPDTEETDGDNVEDSDGEDGDSAATGEPVEGGEIIVGTDGEPNGLTPATVSDTASRDAHDLVHAALYRQTVEGFDVEPDVAVDLPEVSEDGLEQVIQLRDDVFF
;
A
#
# COMPACT_ATOMS: atom_id res chain seq x y z
N MET A 1 6.42 -47.29 20.24
CA MET A 1 7.23 -46.29 19.52
C MET A 1 7.20 -44.90 20.16
N VAL A 2 6.03 -44.42 20.63
CA VAL A 2 5.76 -43.08 21.21
C VAL A 2 6.94 -42.37 21.92
N LYS A 3 7.65 -43.04 22.85
CA LYS A 3 8.75 -42.43 23.63
C LYS A 3 9.84 -41.74 22.80
N LYS A 4 10.13 -42.22 21.57
CA LYS A 4 11.11 -41.55 20.69
C LYS A 4 10.54 -40.28 20.06
N THR A 5 9.33 -40.35 19.51
CA THR A 5 8.64 -39.20 18.89
C THR A 5 8.37 -38.09 19.90
N GLN A 6 7.99 -38.46 21.13
CA GLN A 6 7.69 -37.52 22.21
C GLN A 6 8.95 -36.86 22.79
N TRP A 7 10.10 -37.55 22.78
CA TRP A 7 11.41 -36.94 23.09
C TRP A 7 11.84 -35.97 21.98
N LEU A 8 11.66 -36.34 20.70
CA LEU A 8 12.00 -35.50 19.56
C LEU A 8 11.18 -34.20 19.52
N PHE A 9 9.87 -34.27 19.82
CA PHE A 9 9.02 -33.09 20.01
C PHE A 9 9.52 -32.15 21.12
N LEU A 10 9.93 -32.70 22.27
CA LEU A 10 10.42 -31.90 23.40
C LEU A 10 11.72 -31.16 23.04
N VAL A 11 12.62 -31.79 22.29
CA VAL A 11 13.86 -31.14 21.78
C VAL A 11 13.53 -30.01 20.79
N MET A 12 12.54 -30.19 19.91
CA MET A 12 12.16 -29.17 18.92
C MET A 12 11.53 -27.92 19.58
N ILE A 13 10.69 -28.12 20.61
CA ILE A 13 10.13 -27.03 21.43
C ILE A 13 11.25 -26.28 22.19
N PHE A 14 12.22 -27.00 22.75
CA PHE A 14 13.35 -26.40 23.46
C PHE A 14 14.25 -25.58 22.53
N ALA A 15 14.48 -26.05 21.29
CA ALA A 15 15.21 -25.30 20.28
C ALA A 15 14.51 -23.98 19.90
N MET A 16 13.19 -24.01 19.68
CA MET A 16 12.39 -22.81 19.37
C MET A 16 12.47 -21.75 20.49
N GLY A 17 12.49 -22.20 21.76
CA GLY A 17 12.58 -21.31 22.91
C GLY A 17 13.88 -20.48 23.00
N MET A 18 14.96 -20.90 22.35
CA MET A 18 16.23 -20.16 22.40
C MET A 18 16.23 -18.89 21.53
N LEU A 19 15.44 -18.83 20.46
CA LEU A 19 15.44 -17.66 19.57
C LEU A 19 14.77 -16.44 20.23
N LEU A 20 13.79 -16.67 21.11
CA LEU A 20 13.04 -15.60 21.79
C LEU A 20 13.88 -14.80 22.80
N ALA A 21 14.94 -15.40 23.36
CA ALA A 21 15.85 -14.72 24.29
C ALA A 21 16.89 -13.81 23.60
N ALA A 22 17.06 -13.93 22.27
CA ALA A 22 18.09 -13.22 21.51
C ALA A 22 17.68 -11.82 21.02
N CYS A 23 16.43 -11.40 21.29
CA CYS A 23 15.88 -10.11 20.86
C CYS A 23 15.37 -9.27 22.04
N GLY A 24 16.01 -9.41 23.21
CA GLY A 24 15.54 -8.82 24.48
C GLY A 24 16.64 -8.62 25.52
N GLY A 25 17.82 -8.17 25.11
CA GLY A 25 18.95 -7.83 26.00
C GLY A 25 19.53 -6.46 25.67
N SER A 26 19.54 -5.56 26.65
CA SER A 26 20.11 -4.21 26.55
C SER A 26 21.61 -4.19 26.90
N ASP A 27 22.31 -3.14 26.48
CA ASP A 27 23.55 -2.66 27.10
C ASP A 27 23.67 -1.12 26.93
N GLU A 28 24.57 -0.46 27.68
CA GLU A 28 24.59 1.01 27.92
C GLU A 28 25.95 1.68 27.57
N GLY A 29 25.96 3.02 27.45
CA GLY A 29 27.17 3.88 27.29
C GLY A 29 27.32 4.51 25.88
N ALA A 30 27.48 5.83 25.65
CA ALA A 30 28.35 6.88 26.25
C ALA A 30 29.85 6.63 25.92
N GLU A 31 30.69 7.58 25.43
CA GLU A 31 30.72 9.06 25.33
C GLU A 31 31.42 9.47 23.98
N THR A 32 31.66 10.71 23.48
CA THR A 32 31.50 12.14 23.94
C THR A 32 31.56 13.09 22.70
N GLY A 33 31.18 14.39 22.84
CA GLY A 33 31.61 15.51 21.96
C GLY A 33 30.52 16.07 21.02
N ALA A 34 29.92 17.27 21.14
CA ALA A 34 30.30 18.62 21.63
C ALA A 34 30.91 19.57 20.58
N ASP A 35 30.10 20.55 20.12
CA ASP A 35 30.42 21.99 20.18
C ASP A 35 29.11 22.83 20.12
N GLU A 36 29.16 24.12 20.46
CA GLU A 36 28.01 25.06 20.51
C GLU A 36 27.80 25.84 19.20
N GLY A 37 26.61 26.43 18.97
CA GLY A 37 26.44 27.34 17.82
C GLY A 37 25.05 27.89 17.48
N THR A 38 24.55 28.85 18.27
CA THR A 38 23.70 29.98 17.81
C THR A 38 22.33 29.70 17.16
N GLU A 39 21.27 30.04 17.89
CA GLU A 39 19.92 30.29 17.33
C GLU A 39 19.91 31.58 16.48
N PRO A 40 18.91 31.72 15.58
CA PRO A 40 18.05 32.89 15.77
C PRO A 40 16.56 32.53 15.81
N ASP A 41 15.94 33.04 16.86
CA ASP A 41 14.52 33.34 16.99
C ASP A 41 13.98 34.05 15.72
N THR A 42 12.79 33.69 15.26
CA THR A 42 12.02 34.40 14.22
C THR A 42 10.53 34.11 14.44
N GLU A 43 9.84 35.09 15.01
CA GLU A 43 8.43 35.03 15.38
C GLU A 43 7.49 34.71 14.20
N GLU A 44 6.44 33.94 14.50
CA GLU A 44 5.30 33.69 13.63
C GLU A 44 4.55 34.98 13.26
N THR A 45 4.07 35.11 12.02
CA THR A 45 3.00 36.06 11.67
C THR A 45 2.16 35.52 10.50
N ASP A 46 1.19 34.69 10.88
CA ASP A 46 -0.24 34.86 10.55
C ASP A 46 -0.56 35.47 9.17
N GLY A 47 -1.01 34.64 8.22
CA GLY A 47 -1.27 35.14 6.86
C GLY A 47 -1.62 34.15 5.76
N ASP A 48 -2.28 33.01 6.03
CA ASP A 48 -3.02 32.33 4.96
C ASP A 48 -4.38 31.79 5.43
N ASN A 49 -5.40 31.98 4.60
CA ASN A 49 -6.80 31.74 4.94
C ASN A 49 -7.21 30.33 4.50
N VAL A 50 -6.75 29.34 5.27
CA VAL A 50 -7.32 27.99 5.21
C VAL A 50 -8.75 28.09 5.72
N GLU A 51 -9.73 28.09 4.80
CA GLU A 51 -11.12 27.82 5.18
C GLU A 51 -11.18 26.37 5.63
N ASP A 52 -11.22 26.18 6.95
CA ASP A 52 -11.39 24.90 7.62
C ASP A 52 -12.79 24.36 7.26
N SER A 53 -12.88 23.70 6.11
CA SER A 53 -14.06 23.04 5.61
C SER A 53 -14.27 21.76 6.42
N ASP A 54 -14.72 21.95 7.67
CA ASP A 54 -15.13 20.95 8.65
C ASP A 54 -15.92 19.83 7.95
N GLY A 55 -15.21 18.76 7.60
CA GLY A 55 -15.69 17.69 6.74
C GLY A 55 -16.61 16.78 7.54
N GLU A 56 -17.85 17.20 7.77
CA GLU A 56 -18.87 16.34 8.38
C GLU A 56 -18.90 14.99 7.65
N ASP A 57 -18.70 13.89 8.39
CA ASP A 57 -18.78 12.48 7.93
C ASP A 57 -20.23 12.13 7.51
N GLY A 58 -20.71 12.81 6.47
CA GLY A 58 -22.02 12.64 5.88
C GLY A 58 -22.00 11.52 4.86
N ASP A 59 -22.32 10.30 5.31
CA ASP A 59 -22.75 9.19 4.45
C ASP A 59 -24.11 9.51 3.81
N SER A 60 -24.08 10.52 2.94
CA SER A 60 -25.22 11.13 2.26
C SER A 60 -24.98 10.99 0.76
N ALA A 61 -25.00 9.74 0.29
CA ALA A 61 -24.80 9.36 -1.10
C ALA A 61 -25.56 10.32 -2.04
N ALA A 62 -24.84 10.92 -2.99
CA ALA A 62 -25.35 12.04 -3.78
C ALA A 62 -26.67 11.67 -4.50
N THR A 63 -27.76 12.34 -4.13
CA THR A 63 -29.13 12.01 -4.59
C THR A 63 -29.53 12.67 -5.92
N GLY A 64 -28.55 13.17 -6.67
CA GLY A 64 -28.74 13.80 -7.98
C GLY A 64 -28.29 12.92 -9.14
N GLU A 65 -28.69 13.28 -10.35
CA GLU A 65 -28.11 12.73 -11.58
C GLU A 65 -26.60 13.10 -11.66
N PRO A 66 -25.74 12.25 -12.26
CA PRO A 66 -24.32 12.58 -12.46
C PRO A 66 -24.13 13.88 -13.24
N VAL A 67 -23.23 14.74 -12.75
CA VAL A 67 -22.85 16.00 -13.42
C VAL A 67 -21.58 15.82 -14.25
N GLU A 68 -21.52 16.49 -15.40
CA GLU A 68 -20.34 16.46 -16.28
C GLU A 68 -19.34 17.54 -15.88
N GLY A 69 -18.09 17.13 -15.62
CA GLY A 69 -17.00 18.01 -15.21
C GLY A 69 -16.98 18.32 -13.71
N GLY A 70 -15.81 18.74 -13.23
CA GLY A 70 -15.50 18.99 -11.83
C GLY A 70 -14.01 18.89 -11.57
N GLU A 71 -13.62 19.05 -10.31
CA GLU A 71 -12.26 18.81 -9.81
C GLU A 71 -12.37 17.95 -8.56
N ILE A 72 -11.47 16.97 -8.41
CA ILE A 72 -11.36 16.12 -7.22
C ILE A 72 -9.94 16.27 -6.70
N ILE A 73 -9.79 16.89 -5.53
CA ILE A 73 -8.51 17.06 -4.85
C ILE A 73 -8.36 15.90 -3.86
N VAL A 74 -7.32 15.08 -4.03
CA VAL A 74 -7.05 13.90 -3.20
C VAL A 74 -5.70 14.08 -2.50
N GLY A 75 -5.67 13.90 -1.19
CA GLY A 75 -4.43 13.80 -0.42
C GLY A 75 -3.82 12.39 -0.54
N THR A 76 -2.51 12.31 -0.77
CA THR A 76 -1.75 11.06 -0.84
C THR A 76 -0.81 10.92 0.36
N ASP A 77 -0.35 9.70 0.68
CA ASP A 77 0.51 9.41 1.82
C ASP A 77 2.00 9.74 1.59
N GLY A 78 2.39 10.03 0.34
CA GLY A 78 3.74 10.44 -0.04
C GLY A 78 3.85 10.96 -1.49
N GLU A 79 5.05 11.34 -1.92
CA GLU A 79 5.30 11.70 -3.32
C GLU A 79 5.61 10.44 -4.16
N PRO A 80 4.98 10.25 -5.34
CA PRO A 80 5.29 9.16 -6.27
C PRO A 80 6.77 9.10 -6.68
N ASN A 81 7.42 7.95 -6.46
CA ASN A 81 8.83 7.72 -6.78
C ASN A 81 9.11 7.53 -8.29
N GLY A 82 8.07 7.57 -9.13
CA GLY A 82 8.16 7.54 -10.60
C GLY A 82 6.86 7.06 -11.25
N LEU A 83 6.71 7.27 -12.57
CA LEU A 83 5.49 6.93 -13.32
C LEU A 83 5.57 5.61 -14.13
N THR A 84 6.58 4.77 -13.84
CA THR A 84 6.78 3.46 -14.50
C THR A 84 6.47 2.34 -13.49
N PRO A 85 5.35 1.60 -13.66
CA PRO A 85 4.93 0.57 -12.69
C PRO A 85 5.97 -0.52 -12.44
N ALA A 86 6.76 -0.87 -13.46
CA ALA A 86 7.78 -1.92 -13.38
C ALA A 86 9.06 -1.54 -12.60
N THR A 87 9.14 -0.33 -12.01
CA THR A 87 10.37 0.16 -11.34
C THR A 87 10.18 0.68 -9.90
N VAL A 88 8.96 0.67 -9.38
CA VAL A 88 8.61 1.14 -8.02
C VAL A 88 7.62 0.18 -7.35
N SER A 89 7.38 0.30 -6.05
CA SER A 89 6.54 -0.65 -5.29
C SER A 89 5.87 -0.07 -4.03
N ASP A 90 5.69 1.25 -3.98
CA ASP A 90 5.04 1.99 -2.90
C ASP A 90 3.60 2.43 -3.28
N THR A 91 2.79 2.74 -2.26
CA THR A 91 1.36 3.09 -2.41
C THR A 91 1.17 4.36 -3.23
N ALA A 92 1.76 5.48 -2.81
CA ALA A 92 1.69 6.77 -3.52
C ALA A 92 2.00 6.65 -5.02
N SER A 93 3.05 5.91 -5.40
CA SER A 93 3.33 5.64 -6.81
C SER A 93 2.23 4.85 -7.49
N ARG A 94 1.71 3.79 -6.86
CA ARG A 94 0.66 2.96 -7.47
C ARG A 94 -0.66 3.71 -7.61
N ASP A 95 -1.04 4.55 -6.65
CA ASP A 95 -2.24 5.39 -6.72
C ASP A 95 -2.13 6.38 -7.89
N ALA A 96 -0.94 6.96 -8.12
CA ALA A 96 -0.66 7.78 -9.30
C ALA A 96 -0.61 6.97 -10.61
N HIS A 97 -0.38 5.65 -10.57
CA HIS A 97 -0.38 4.77 -11.76
C HIS A 97 -1.78 4.33 -12.14
N ASP A 98 -2.62 3.97 -11.17
CA ASP A 98 -4.01 3.53 -11.38
C ASP A 98 -4.87 4.65 -12.03
N LEU A 99 -4.38 5.90 -12.07
CA LEU A 99 -4.98 7.05 -12.79
C LEU A 99 -4.56 7.18 -14.26
N VAL A 100 -3.44 6.57 -14.70
CA VAL A 100 -2.83 6.82 -16.02
C VAL A 100 -2.38 5.56 -16.78
N HIS A 101 -2.38 4.40 -16.12
CA HIS A 101 -2.14 3.09 -16.74
C HIS A 101 -3.39 2.22 -16.58
N ALA A 102 -3.71 1.44 -17.61
CA ALA A 102 -4.78 0.44 -17.57
C ALA A 102 -4.22 -0.96 -17.30
N ALA A 103 -5.02 -1.85 -16.72
CA ALA A 103 -4.62 -3.20 -16.31
C ALA A 103 -5.38 -4.27 -17.08
N LEU A 104 -4.88 -5.52 -17.12
CA LEU A 104 -5.65 -6.64 -17.69
C LEU A 104 -6.95 -6.87 -16.89
N TYR A 105 -6.82 -6.79 -15.57
CA TYR A 105 -7.89 -6.96 -14.59
C TYR A 105 -7.72 -5.91 -13.49
N ARG A 106 -8.83 -5.50 -12.89
CA ARG A 106 -8.85 -4.67 -11.68
C ARG A 106 -9.55 -5.40 -10.53
N GLN A 107 -9.39 -4.87 -9.32
CA GLN A 107 -10.03 -5.40 -8.12
C GLN A 107 -11.27 -4.57 -7.77
N THR A 108 -12.34 -5.22 -7.29
CA THR A 108 -13.51 -4.54 -6.76
C THR A 108 -13.19 -3.91 -5.40
N VAL A 109 -13.64 -2.67 -5.17
CA VAL A 109 -13.53 -2.01 -3.85
C VAL A 109 -14.38 -2.74 -2.81
N GLU A 110 -15.56 -3.23 -3.21
CA GLU A 110 -16.40 -4.11 -2.40
C GLU A 110 -16.07 -5.58 -2.71
N GLY A 111 -15.65 -6.36 -1.72
CA GLY A 111 -15.48 -7.82 -1.83
C GLY A 111 -14.08 -8.31 -2.22
N PHE A 112 -13.22 -7.46 -2.80
CA PHE A 112 -11.89 -7.81 -3.31
C PHE A 112 -11.88 -8.83 -4.46
N ASP A 113 -13.00 -8.99 -5.18
CA ASP A 113 -13.13 -9.82 -6.37
C ASP A 113 -12.30 -9.24 -7.54
N VAL A 114 -11.98 -10.08 -8.53
CA VAL A 114 -11.20 -9.69 -9.71
C VAL A 114 -12.11 -9.62 -10.93
N GLU A 115 -12.11 -8.48 -11.61
CA GLU A 115 -12.95 -8.20 -12.78
C GLU A 115 -12.10 -7.69 -13.98
N PRO A 116 -12.54 -7.89 -15.23
CA PRO A 116 -11.81 -7.40 -16.41
C PRO A 116 -11.66 -5.87 -16.43
N ASP A 117 -10.48 -5.41 -16.85
CA ASP A 117 -10.31 -4.07 -17.42
C ASP A 117 -9.97 -4.21 -18.92
N VAL A 118 -8.71 -4.12 -19.37
CA VAL A 118 -8.42 -4.20 -20.82
C VAL A 118 -8.60 -5.61 -21.41
N ALA A 119 -8.79 -6.63 -20.57
CA ALA A 119 -9.28 -7.94 -20.99
C ALA A 119 -10.79 -7.89 -21.30
N VAL A 120 -11.25 -8.75 -22.20
CA VAL A 120 -12.69 -8.94 -22.50
C VAL A 120 -13.38 -9.73 -21.38
N ASP A 121 -12.68 -10.71 -20.81
CA ASP A 121 -13.21 -11.66 -19.84
C ASP A 121 -12.07 -12.23 -18.97
N LEU A 122 -12.42 -13.02 -17.94
CA LEU A 122 -11.44 -13.77 -17.13
C LEU A 122 -10.64 -14.78 -17.99
N PRO A 123 -9.40 -15.14 -17.60
CA PRO A 123 -8.51 -15.92 -18.47
C PRO A 123 -9.02 -17.35 -18.70
N GLU A 124 -8.94 -17.84 -19.93
CA GLU A 124 -9.08 -19.28 -20.20
C GLU A 124 -7.80 -19.99 -19.75
N VAL A 125 -7.90 -20.88 -18.76
CA VAL A 125 -6.76 -21.61 -18.16
C VAL A 125 -6.77 -23.08 -18.61
N SER A 126 -5.61 -23.61 -18.97
CA SER A 126 -5.43 -25.02 -19.36
C SER A 126 -5.70 -26.01 -18.19
N GLU A 127 -6.04 -27.27 -18.51
CA GLU A 127 -6.27 -28.31 -17.48
C GLU A 127 -5.05 -28.58 -16.58
N ASP A 128 -3.83 -28.28 -17.05
CA ASP A 128 -2.59 -28.39 -16.27
C ASP A 128 -2.16 -27.07 -15.58
N GLY A 129 -2.87 -25.97 -15.83
CA GLY A 129 -2.60 -24.66 -15.25
C GLY A 129 -1.35 -23.94 -15.78
N LEU A 130 -0.74 -24.43 -16.87
CA LEU A 130 0.51 -23.90 -17.43
C LEU A 130 0.32 -22.88 -18.56
N GLU A 131 -0.86 -22.84 -19.19
CA GLU A 131 -1.21 -21.87 -20.23
C GLU A 131 -2.43 -21.05 -19.80
N GLN A 132 -2.41 -19.75 -20.10
CA GLN A 132 -3.52 -18.82 -19.87
C GLN A 132 -3.73 -17.99 -21.14
N VAL A 133 -4.95 -17.97 -21.68
CA VAL A 133 -5.31 -17.16 -22.84
C VAL A 133 -6.15 -15.97 -22.37
N ILE A 134 -5.71 -14.77 -22.75
CA ILE A 134 -6.36 -13.50 -22.41
C ILE A 134 -6.68 -12.79 -23.72
N GLN A 135 -7.96 -12.53 -23.96
CA GLN A 135 -8.43 -11.71 -25.08
C GLN A 135 -8.51 -10.25 -24.63
N LEU A 136 -7.90 -9.34 -25.39
CA LEU A 136 -7.94 -7.90 -25.11
C LEU A 136 -9.10 -7.24 -25.87
N ARG A 137 -9.64 -6.14 -25.31
CA ARG A 137 -10.58 -5.24 -26.00
C ARG A 137 -9.92 -4.62 -27.24
N ASP A 138 -10.69 -4.39 -28.32
CA ASP A 138 -10.21 -3.77 -29.57
C ASP A 138 -10.54 -2.28 -29.70
N ASP A 139 -11.20 -1.68 -28.70
CA ASP A 139 -11.56 -0.27 -28.59
C ASP A 139 -10.66 0.53 -27.61
N VAL A 140 -9.58 -0.08 -27.11
CA VAL A 140 -8.61 0.56 -26.21
C VAL A 140 -7.47 1.21 -26.99
N PHE A 141 -7.10 2.43 -26.59
CA PHE A 141 -6.05 3.25 -27.20
C PHE A 141 -5.04 3.72 -26.14
N PHE A 142 -3.87 4.17 -26.60
CA PHE A 142 -2.85 4.88 -25.83
C PHE A 142 -2.95 6.40 -26.04
#